data_AF-A0A1E5JLT7-F1
#
_entry.id   AF-A0A1E5JLT7-F1
#
_cell.length_a   1.000
_cell.length_b   1.000
_cell.length_c   1.000
_cell.angle_alpha   90.00
_cell.angle_beta   90.00
_cell.angle_gamma   90.00
#
_symmetry.space_group_name_H-M   'P 1'
#
loop_
_entity.id
_entity.type
_entity.pdbx_description
1 polymer ?
#
loop_
_entity_poly.entity_id
_entity_poly.type
_entity_poly.pdbx_seq_one_letter_code
_entity_poly.pdbx_strand_id
1 'polypeptide(L)'
;MRQITPELIKVEAFNVVGLRERTKNINEFNPQTAKLPALWDRFHQSQIAAQKPNSLIYGVYSDYESDDKGFYTVTAGIEINDSKTISYGSSVSIKKGIILFLKYWSNARNNY
;
A
#
# COMPACT_ATOMS: atom_id res chain seq x y z
N MET A 1 -1.29 9.38 23.87
CA MET A 1 -1.18 8.63 22.60
C MET A 1 -2.56 8.60 21.97
N ARG A 2 -2.74 9.03 20.70
CA ARG A 2 -4.03 8.86 20.00
C ARG A 2 -4.19 7.37 19.67
N GLN A 3 -5.17 6.72 20.28
CA GLN A 3 -5.56 5.37 19.87
C GLN A 3 -6.20 5.47 18.49
N ILE A 4 -5.62 4.79 17.51
CA ILE A 4 -6.25 4.58 16.21
C ILE A 4 -7.17 3.39 16.40
N THR A 5 -8.47 3.65 16.38
CA THR A 5 -9.47 2.57 16.38
C THR A 5 -9.63 2.13 14.93
N PRO A 6 -9.28 0.88 14.59
CA PRO A 6 -9.52 0.39 13.24
C PRO A 6 -11.02 0.41 12.95
N GLU A 7 -11.39 0.96 11.79
CA GLU A 7 -12.77 0.97 11.33
C GLU A 7 -12.97 -0.10 10.26
N LEU A 8 -14.02 -0.92 10.44
CA LEU A 8 -14.49 -1.84 9.42
C LEU A 8 -15.37 -1.05 8.46
N ILE A 9 -14.82 -0.69 7.31
CA ILE A 9 -15.58 0.01 6.26
C ILE A 9 -15.98 -0.97 5.17
N LYS A 10 -17.18 -0.76 4.62
CA LYS A 10 -17.61 -1.44 3.41
C LYS A 10 -17.06 -0.68 2.22
N VAL A 11 -16.19 -1.32 1.45
CA VAL A 11 -15.66 -0.77 0.21
C VAL A 11 -16.29 -1.45 -0.99
N GLU A 12 -16.64 -0.64 -1.99
CA GLU A 12 -16.92 -1.16 -3.32
C GLU A 12 -15.62 -1.70 -3.96
N ALA A 13 -15.73 -2.50 -5.01
CA ALA A 13 -14.55 -3.02 -5.67
C ALA A 13 -13.80 -1.89 -6.38
N PHE A 14 -12.49 -1.79 -6.15
CA PHE A 14 -11.60 -0.84 -6.84
C PHE A 14 -10.26 -1.49 -7.12
N ASN A 15 -9.47 -0.89 -8.00
CA ASN A 15 -8.15 -1.40 -8.34
C ASN A 15 -7.07 -0.49 -7.79
N VAL A 16 -6.02 -1.08 -7.24
CA VAL A 16 -4.80 -0.37 -6.87
C VAL A 16 -3.72 -0.73 -7.89
N VAL A 17 -3.08 0.27 -8.46
CA VAL A 17 -1.91 0.09 -9.33
C VAL A 17 -0.69 0.67 -8.67
N GLY A 18 0.40 -0.11 -8.68
CA GLY A 18 1.56 0.23 -7.90
C GLY A 18 2.78 -0.65 -8.14
N LEU A 19 3.78 -0.42 -7.28
CA LEU A 19 4.93 -1.29 -7.13
C LEU A 19 4.62 -2.35 -6.08
N ARG A 20 5.16 -3.57 -6.24
CA ARG A 20 4.97 -4.66 -5.29
C ARG A 20 6.28 -5.21 -4.77
N GLU A 21 6.28 -5.69 -3.54
CA GLU A 21 7.36 -6.48 -2.94
C GLU A 21 6.79 -7.68 -2.20
N ARG A 22 7.52 -8.81 -2.24
CA ARG A 22 7.20 -9.98 -1.44
C ARG A 22 8.20 -10.13 -0.29
N THR A 23 7.67 -10.17 0.92
CA THR A 23 8.44 -10.18 2.16
C THR A 23 7.70 -10.94 3.26
N LYS A 24 8.26 -10.98 4.47
CA LYS A 24 7.67 -11.57 5.67
C LYS A 24 8.03 -10.73 6.87
N ASN A 25 7.25 -10.81 7.93
CA ASN A 25 7.38 -9.91 9.08
C ASN A 25 8.80 -9.89 9.66
N ILE A 26 9.43 -11.05 9.85
CA ILE A 26 10.79 -11.13 10.42
C ILE A 26 11.84 -10.38 9.58
N ASN A 27 11.66 -10.28 8.26
CA ASN A 27 12.58 -9.54 7.41
C ASN A 27 12.41 -8.03 7.59
N GLU A 28 11.17 -7.56 7.78
CA GLU A 28 10.86 -6.13 7.93
C GLU A 28 11.22 -5.58 9.32
N PHE A 29 11.33 -6.45 10.34
CA PHE A 29 11.84 -6.07 11.66
C PHE A 29 13.34 -5.80 11.70
N ASN A 30 14.11 -6.29 10.72
CA ASN A 30 15.54 -6.03 10.61
C ASN A 30 15.81 -5.01 9.49
N PRO A 31 16.33 -3.81 9.81
CA PRO A 31 16.59 -2.76 8.82
C PRO A 31 17.50 -3.19 7.65
N GLN A 32 18.37 -4.18 7.85
CA GLN A 32 19.27 -4.68 6.80
C GLN A 32 18.58 -5.61 5.79
N THR A 33 17.44 -6.19 6.15
CA THR A 33 16.67 -7.11 5.30
C THR A 33 15.31 -6.57 4.89
N ALA A 34 14.90 -5.44 5.49
CA ALA A 34 13.63 -4.79 5.24
C ALA A 34 13.53 -4.34 3.78
N LYS A 35 12.44 -4.71 3.11
CA LYS A 35 12.19 -4.35 1.71
C LYS A 35 11.19 -3.21 1.60
N LEU A 36 10.33 -3.01 2.60
CA LEU A 36 9.26 -2.01 2.53
C LEU A 36 9.76 -0.57 2.48
N PRO A 37 10.82 -0.14 3.19
CA PRO A 37 11.35 1.22 3.03
C PRO A 37 11.78 1.50 1.58
N ALA A 38 12.53 0.59 0.97
CA ALA A 38 12.96 0.72 -0.42
C ALA A 38 11.79 0.66 -1.42
N LEU A 39 10.73 -0.12 -1.13
CA LEU A 39 9.50 -0.10 -1.91
C LEU A 39 8.88 1.31 -1.93
N TRP A 40 8.75 1.94 -0.76
CA TRP A 40 8.17 3.27 -0.64
C TRP A 40 9.04 4.34 -1.30
N ASP A 41 10.37 4.29 -1.13
CA ASP A 41 11.28 5.21 -1.79
C ASP A 41 11.14 5.16 -3.32
N ARG A 42 11.13 3.95 -3.89
CA ARG A 42 10.93 3.77 -5.33
C ARG A 42 9.54 4.21 -5.77
N PHE A 43 8.51 3.99 -4.96
CA PHE A 43 7.16 4.45 -5.28
C PHE A 43 7.09 5.98 -5.32
N HIS A 44 7.69 6.67 -4.36
CA HIS A 44 7.74 8.14 -4.32
C HIS A 44 8.58 8.75 -5.46
N GLN A 45 9.63 8.05 -5.91
CA GLN A 45 10.42 8.45 -7.07
C GLN A 45 9.74 8.10 -8.40
N SER A 46 8.78 7.18 -8.39
CA SER A 46 8.04 6.78 -9.59
C SER A 46 7.06 7.86 -10.03
N GLN A 47 6.66 7.82 -11.30
CA GLN A 47 5.60 8.67 -11.84
C GLN A 47 4.19 8.15 -11.53
N ILE A 48 4.03 7.06 -10.76
CA ILE A 48 2.73 6.42 -10.51
C ILE A 48 1.80 7.39 -9.76
N ALA A 49 2.29 8.00 -8.67
CA ALA A 49 1.48 8.95 -7.90
C ALA A 49 1.15 10.23 -8.72
N ALA A 50 2.01 10.61 -9.66
CA ALA A 50 1.80 11.77 -10.53
C ALA A 50 0.68 11.55 -11.57
N GLN A 51 0.32 10.31 -11.89
CA GLN A 51 -0.75 10.01 -12.84
C GLN A 51 -2.14 10.42 -12.35
N LYS A 52 -2.34 10.49 -11.03
CA LYS A 52 -3.59 10.97 -10.42
C LYS A 52 -3.26 11.85 -9.22
N PRO A 53 -2.91 13.13 -9.47
CA PRO A 53 -2.68 14.09 -8.41
C PRO A 53 -3.88 14.13 -7.44
N ASN A 54 -3.63 14.21 -6.13
CA ASN A 54 -4.63 14.15 -5.06
C ASN A 54 -5.33 12.80 -4.85
N SER A 55 -4.88 11.72 -5.51
CA SER A 55 -5.34 10.38 -5.16
C SER A 55 -4.82 9.93 -3.81
N LEU A 56 -5.58 9.08 -3.13
CA LEU A 56 -5.10 8.37 -1.94
C LEU A 56 -4.01 7.37 -2.35
N ILE A 57 -2.96 7.30 -1.54
CA ILE A 57 -1.90 6.29 -1.63
C ILE A 57 -2.29 5.14 -0.70
N TYR A 58 -2.19 3.92 -1.22
CA TYR A 58 -2.55 2.68 -0.55
C TYR A 58 -1.32 1.79 -0.38
N GLY A 59 -1.20 1.17 0.80
CA GLY A 59 -0.33 0.03 1.05
C GLY A 59 -1.18 -1.23 1.22
N VAL A 60 -1.34 -2.01 0.16
CA VAL A 60 -2.18 -3.21 0.15
C VAL A 60 -1.34 -4.42 0.52
N TYR A 61 -1.71 -5.12 1.57
CA TYR A 61 -1.11 -6.40 1.96
C TYR A 61 -1.99 -7.55 1.44
N SER A 62 -1.43 -8.43 0.61
CA SER A 62 -2.14 -9.50 -0.10
C SER A 62 -1.31 -10.78 -0.19
N ASP A 63 -1.92 -11.83 -0.75
CA ASP A 63 -1.25 -13.09 -1.10
C ASP A 63 -0.47 -13.70 0.07
N TYR A 64 -1.06 -13.66 1.26
CA TYR A 64 -0.51 -14.31 2.45
C TYR A 64 -0.33 -15.79 2.16
N GLU A 65 0.89 -16.28 2.36
CA GLU A 65 1.21 -17.70 2.26
C GLU A 65 0.56 -18.49 3.40
N SER A 66 0.53 -17.90 4.58
CA SER A 66 -0.01 -18.52 5.79
C SER A 66 -0.52 -17.46 6.78
N ASP A 67 0.05 -17.44 7.99
CA ASP A 67 -0.26 -16.57 9.12
C ASP A 67 0.68 -15.36 9.16
N ASP A 68 0.85 -14.76 10.34
CA ASP A 68 1.73 -13.62 10.59
C ASP A 68 3.22 -13.91 10.35
N LYS A 69 3.61 -15.18 10.17
CA LYS A 69 5.02 -15.56 9.92
C LYS A 69 5.29 -15.88 8.45
N GLY A 70 4.24 -16.10 7.66
CA GLY A 70 4.33 -16.41 6.24
C GLY A 70 4.78 -15.23 5.39
N PHE A 71 5.12 -15.52 4.12
CA PHE A 71 5.32 -14.45 3.16
C PHE A 71 4.00 -13.77 2.80
N TYR A 72 4.05 -12.47 2.60
CA TYR A 72 2.98 -11.65 2.07
C TYR A 72 3.52 -10.71 1.00
N THR A 73 2.62 -10.25 0.14
CA THR A 73 2.91 -9.25 -0.87
C THR A 73 2.42 -7.89 -0.37
N VAL A 74 3.24 -6.85 -0.49
CA VAL A 74 2.82 -5.46 -0.28
C VAL A 74 2.81 -4.74 -1.61
N THR A 75 1.69 -4.09 -1.94
CA THR A 75 1.57 -3.20 -3.10
C THR A 75 1.43 -1.76 -2.63
N ALA A 76 2.40 -0.91 -2.97
CA ALA A 76 2.36 0.53 -2.78
C ALA A 76 1.81 1.17 -4.06
N GLY A 77 0.63 1.77 -4.00
CA GLY A 77 -0.10 2.18 -5.20
C GLY A 77 -1.16 3.24 -4.99
N ILE A 78 -1.82 3.62 -6.09
CA ILE A 78 -2.98 4.53 -6.08
C ILE A 78 -4.24 3.81 -6.58
N GLU A 79 -5.40 4.25 -6.11
CA GLU A 79 -6.69 3.79 -6.63
C GLU A 79 -6.97 4.33 -8.03
N ILE A 80 -7.36 3.43 -8.92
CA ILE A 80 -7.83 3.75 -10.27
C ILE A 80 -9.29 3.33 -10.45
N ASN A 81 -10.07 4.21 -11.07
CA ASN A 81 -11.50 4.03 -11.25
C ASN A 81 -11.82 3.17 -12.49
N ASP A 82 -10.91 3.14 -13.47
CA ASP A 82 -11.02 2.34 -14.68
C ASP A 82 -9.72 1.58 -14.92
N SER A 83 -9.81 0.34 -15.40
CA SER A 83 -8.68 -0.48 -15.86
C SER A 83 -8.00 0.06 -17.13
N LYS A 84 -8.08 1.37 -17.39
CA LYS A 84 -7.39 2.05 -18.48
C LYS A 84 -5.90 2.10 -18.17
N THR A 85 -5.24 1.05 -18.66
CA THR A 85 -3.84 0.98 -19.07
C THR A 85 -2.92 1.99 -18.39
N ILE A 86 -2.55 1.69 -17.15
CA ILE A 86 -1.34 2.27 -16.60
C ILE A 86 -0.17 1.51 -17.21
N SER A 87 0.63 2.21 -18.02
CA SER A 87 1.77 1.64 -18.74
C SER A 87 2.94 1.24 -17.84
N TYR A 88 2.85 1.51 -16.53
CA TYR A 88 3.91 1.30 -15.54
C TYR A 88 3.32 0.83 -14.22
N GLY A 89 3.30 -0.48 -14.00
CA GLY A 89 2.98 -1.01 -12.69
C GLY A 89 2.20 -2.30 -12.72
N SER A 90 2.26 -2.97 -11.59
CA SER A 90 1.52 -4.18 -11.31
C SER A 90 0.19 -3.80 -10.69
N SER A 91 -0.93 -4.33 -11.20
CA SER A 91 -2.25 -4.09 -10.62
C SER A 91 -2.59 -5.14 -9.55
N VAL A 92 -3.31 -4.71 -8.50
CA VAL A 92 -3.99 -5.57 -7.54
C VAL A 92 -5.44 -5.11 -7.47
N SER A 93 -6.37 -6.04 -7.74
CA SER A 93 -7.80 -5.78 -7.63
C SER A 93 -8.26 -6.02 -6.19
N ILE A 94 -8.81 -4.98 -5.56
CA ILE A 94 -9.47 -5.10 -4.27
C ILE A 94 -10.91 -5.52 -4.53
N LYS A 95 -11.25 -6.73 -4.10
CA LYS A 95 -12.64 -7.22 -4.19
C LYS A 95 -13.53 -6.43 -3.24
N LYS A 96 -14.78 -6.21 -3.66
CA LYS A 96 -15.84 -5.69 -2.79
C LYS A 96 -15.89 -6.50 -1.49
N GLY A 97 -15.89 -5.82 -0.35
CA GLY A 97 -15.85 -6.50 0.93
C GLY A 97 -15.73 -5.54 2.11
N ILE A 98 -15.60 -6.13 3.30
CA ILE A 98 -15.26 -5.39 4.51
C ILE A 98 -13.74 -5.38 4.61
N ILE A 99 -13.14 -4.20 4.65
CA ILE A 99 -11.70 -4.04 4.88
C ILE A 99 -11.46 -3.33 6.20
N LEU A 100 -10.33 -3.67 6.84
CA LEU A 100 -9.81 -2.92 7.96
C LEU A 100 -9.13 -1.66 7.43
N PHE A 101 -9.76 -0.49 7.60
CA PHE A 101 -9.20 0.77 7.12
C PHE A 101 -8.48 1.51 8.24
N LEU A 102 -7.21 1.82 7.99
CA LEU A 102 -6.35 2.56 8.90
C LEU A 102 -5.99 3.90 8.26
N LYS A 103 -6.61 4.98 8.74
CA LYS A 103 -6.28 6.35 8.31
C LYS A 103 -5.21 6.93 9.22
N TYR A 104 -4.02 7.18 8.69
CA TYR A 104 -2.95 7.87 9.41
C TYR A 104 -2.82 9.32 8.93
N TRP A 105 -2.58 10.25 9.86
CA TRP A 105 -2.19 11.63 9.56
C TRP A 105 -0.79 11.86 10.12
N SER A 106 0.21 11.96 9.25
CA SER A 106 1.54 12.41 9.66
C SER A 106 1.54 13.95 9.62
N ASN A 107 1.71 14.59 10.78
CA ASN A 107 2.13 15.98 10.82
C ASN A 107 3.59 16.04 10.37
N ALA A 108 3.83 16.04 9.06
CA ALA A 108 5.11 16.50 8.52
C ALA A 108 5.19 18.00 8.78
N ARG A 109 5.69 18.40 9.96
CA ARG A 109 6.23 19.76 10.10
C ARG A 109 7.47 19.80 9.22
N ASN A 110 7.37 20.54 8.12
CA ASN A 110 8.52 21.07 7.40
C ASN A 110 9.47 21.69 8.42
N ASN A 111 10.63 21.08 8.61
CA ASN A 111 11.80 21.79 9.12
C ASN A 111 12.69 22.06 7.91
N TYR A 112 12.64 23.31 7.46
CA TYR A 112 13.67 23.92 6.62
C TYR A 112 15.01 23.95 7.35
#